data_AF-A0A955UCT6-F1
#
_entry.id   AF-A0A955UCT6-F1
#
_cell.length_a   1.000
_cell.length_b   1.000
_cell.length_c   1.000
_cell.angle_alpha   90.00
_cell.angle_beta   90.00
_cell.angle_gamma   90.00
#
_symmetry.space_group_name_H-M   'P 1'
#
loop_
_entity.id
_entity.type
_entity.pdbx_description
1 polymer ?
#
loop_
_entity_poly.entity_id
_entity_poly.type
_entity_poly.pdbx_seq_one_letter_code
_entity_poly.pdbx_strand_id
1 'polypeptide(L)'
;ISQGEVEGAPSLIQVEVAHPSGPPLLAPVYANSQVVFAGGTAAVQGFDKCGLLAGGRPPVKLGPAGALAGTATFTGNPQTPQVGTESLDLVKALDRLKGGSQVISGDLVGVNLGAPGNPALLYAESLAGGFSRRLAAQNLNGYGILLVAGNLNISAPFHWEGLIIVAGQVTFDGGIGSSVIQGALLADQVQILNGEVKMTLDTCPIAASLRVLPVATLSWQQLL
;
A
#
# COMPACT_ATOMS: atom_id res chain seq x y z
N ILE A 1 15.44 -25.13 -11.53
CA ILE A 1 16.64 -26.00 -11.54
C ILE A 1 17.35 -25.70 -12.84
N SER A 2 18.62 -25.28 -12.76
CA SER A 2 19.46 -25.00 -13.93
C SER A 2 20.62 -26.00 -13.95
N GLN A 3 21.01 -26.46 -15.14
CA GLN A 3 22.14 -27.37 -15.33
C GLN A 3 23.32 -26.60 -15.89
N GLY A 4 24.51 -26.80 -15.29
CA GLY A 4 25.77 -26.21 -15.73
C GLY A 4 26.91 -27.20 -15.59
N GLU A 5 28.09 -26.79 -16.01
CA GLU A 5 29.31 -27.59 -15.89
C GLU A 5 30.35 -26.75 -15.12
N VAL A 6 30.88 -27.30 -14.02
CA VAL A 6 31.92 -26.67 -13.21
C VAL A 6 33.13 -27.61 -13.24
N GLU A 7 34.26 -27.14 -13.75
CA GLU A 7 35.50 -27.92 -13.87
C GLU A 7 35.36 -29.26 -14.64
N GLY A 8 34.40 -29.35 -15.57
CA GLY A 8 34.17 -30.56 -16.37
C GLY A 8 33.30 -31.62 -15.68
N ALA A 9 32.68 -31.29 -14.54
CA ALA A 9 31.66 -32.11 -13.90
C ALA A 9 30.27 -31.46 -14.03
N PRO A 10 29.20 -32.26 -14.28
CA PRO A 10 27.85 -31.75 -14.33
C PRO A 10 27.43 -31.26 -12.95
N SER A 11 26.99 -30.01 -12.88
CA SER A 11 26.53 -29.38 -11.65
C SER A 11 25.08 -28.92 -11.76
N LEU A 12 24.29 -29.19 -10.74
CA LEU A 12 22.91 -28.74 -10.64
C LEU A 12 22.83 -27.55 -9.70
N ILE A 13 22.24 -26.45 -10.17
CA ILE A 13 21.93 -25.32 -9.30
C ILE A 13 20.43 -25.35 -8.99
N GLN A 14 20.14 -25.46 -7.69
CA GLN A 14 18.80 -25.26 -7.16
C GLN A 14 18.73 -23.88 -6.53
N VAL A 15 17.76 -23.10 -6.98
CA VAL A 15 17.43 -21.78 -6.42
C VAL A 15 16.01 -21.84 -5.94
N GLU A 16 15.79 -21.54 -4.67
CA GLU A 16 14.46 -21.30 -4.13
C GLU A 16 14.13 -19.83 -4.29
N VAL A 17 12.99 -19.56 -4.91
CA VAL A 17 12.54 -18.20 -5.19
C VAL A 17 11.12 -18.03 -4.69
N ALA A 18 10.82 -16.86 -4.14
CA ALA A 18 9.46 -16.50 -3.76
C ALA A 18 9.19 -15.03 -4.09
N HIS A 19 7.94 -14.70 -4.36
CA HIS A 19 7.54 -13.30 -4.40
C HIS A 19 7.66 -12.69 -2.99
N PRO A 20 8.05 -11.41 -2.89
CA PRO A 20 8.09 -10.72 -1.62
C PRO A 20 6.74 -10.83 -0.93
N SER A 21 6.74 -11.24 0.35
CA SER A 21 5.56 -11.05 1.17
C SER A 21 5.35 -9.55 1.37
N GLY A 22 4.14 -9.08 1.05
CA GLY A 22 3.75 -7.71 1.36
C GLY A 22 3.81 -7.44 2.88
N PRO A 23 3.75 -6.17 3.30
CA PRO A 23 3.63 -5.84 4.71
C PRO A 23 2.39 -6.50 5.33
N PRO A 24 2.40 -6.75 6.66
CA PRO A 24 1.24 -7.30 7.33
C PRO A 24 0.02 -6.38 7.16
N LEU A 25 -1.07 -6.94 6.65
CA LEU A 25 -2.35 -6.24 6.51
C LEU A 25 -3.11 -6.28 7.84
N LEU A 26 -2.84 -5.27 8.68
CA LEU A 26 -3.42 -5.15 10.02
C LEU A 26 -4.82 -4.50 10.03
N ALA A 27 -5.10 -3.65 9.04
CA ALA A 27 -6.34 -2.90 8.85
C ALA A 27 -6.35 -2.33 7.40
N PRO A 28 -7.51 -1.92 6.86
CA PRO A 28 -7.56 -1.15 5.61
C PRO A 28 -6.86 0.21 5.75
N VAL A 29 -6.80 0.77 6.98
CA VAL A 29 -6.02 1.97 7.27
C VAL A 29 -5.05 1.68 8.41
N TYR A 30 -3.76 1.86 8.14
CA TYR A 30 -2.72 1.83 9.13
C TYR A 30 -2.01 3.17 9.21
N ALA A 31 -1.78 3.68 10.42
CA ALA A 31 -0.90 4.84 10.63
C ALA A 31 0.04 4.63 11.82
N ASN A 32 1.33 4.93 11.68
CA ASN A 32 2.27 4.85 12.80
C ASN A 32 1.93 5.87 13.90
N SER A 33 1.62 7.11 13.53
CA SER A 33 1.51 8.24 14.47
C SER A 33 0.12 8.84 14.57
N GLN A 34 -0.60 9.07 13.47
CA GLN A 34 -1.88 9.77 13.56
C GLN A 34 -2.86 9.43 12.45
N VAL A 35 -4.14 9.33 12.80
CA VAL A 35 -5.26 9.42 11.86
C VAL A 35 -6.22 10.53 12.28
N VAL A 36 -6.53 11.46 11.39
CA VAL A 36 -7.44 12.57 11.64
C VAL A 36 -8.58 12.55 10.63
N PHE A 37 -9.82 12.54 11.10
CA PHE A 37 -11.04 12.69 10.32
C PHE A 37 -11.66 14.07 10.60
N ALA A 38 -11.08 15.12 10.02
CA ALA A 38 -11.41 16.51 10.34
C ALA A 38 -12.57 17.10 9.50
N GLY A 39 -12.98 16.44 8.41
CA GLY A 39 -14.11 16.90 7.61
C GLY A 39 -14.63 15.87 6.61
N GLY A 40 -15.79 16.18 6.02
CA GLY A 40 -16.47 15.34 5.04
C GLY A 40 -17.16 14.10 5.62
N THR A 41 -17.44 13.12 4.76
CA THR A 41 -18.01 11.82 5.13
C THR A 41 -16.96 10.74 4.87
N ALA A 42 -16.36 10.22 5.95
CA ALA A 42 -15.40 9.13 5.89
C ALA A 42 -16.03 7.82 6.36
N ALA A 43 -15.82 6.74 5.60
CA ALA A 43 -16.22 5.40 5.98
C ALA A 43 -15.05 4.42 5.79
N VAL A 44 -14.74 3.64 6.83
CA VAL A 44 -13.67 2.66 6.82
C VAL A 44 -14.20 1.29 7.22
N GLN A 45 -14.04 0.30 6.34
CA GLN A 45 -14.55 -1.05 6.48
C GLN A 45 -13.43 -2.08 6.51
N GLY A 46 -13.21 -2.66 7.68
CA GLY A 46 -12.19 -3.69 7.93
C GLY A 46 -12.63 -5.12 7.64
N PHE A 47 -13.89 -5.37 7.27
CA PHE A 47 -14.29 -6.66 6.73
C PHE A 47 -13.77 -6.80 5.30
N ASP A 48 -12.99 -7.86 5.08
CA ASP A 48 -12.37 -8.13 3.79
C ASP A 48 -13.43 -8.50 2.75
N LYS A 49 -13.59 -7.67 1.72
CA LYS A 49 -14.51 -7.87 0.61
C LYS A 49 -14.17 -9.12 -0.20
N CYS A 50 -12.89 -9.48 -0.28
CA CYS A 50 -12.41 -10.68 -0.97
C CYS A 50 -12.64 -11.97 -0.17
N GLY A 51 -12.79 -11.87 1.16
CA GLY A 51 -13.02 -13.00 2.04
C GLY A 51 -11.78 -13.85 2.39
N LEU A 52 -10.58 -13.48 1.95
CA LEU A 52 -9.34 -14.18 2.35
C LEU A 52 -9.00 -13.96 3.83
N LEU A 53 -9.46 -12.84 4.40
CA LEU A 53 -9.37 -12.55 5.83
C LEU A 53 -10.74 -12.62 6.51
N ALA A 54 -11.29 -13.82 6.62
CA ALA A 54 -12.65 -14.10 7.13
C ALA A 54 -12.93 -13.57 8.56
N GLY A 55 -11.90 -13.40 9.39
CA GLY A 55 -12.04 -12.84 10.74
C GLY A 55 -12.32 -11.34 10.78
N GLY A 56 -12.17 -10.64 9.64
CA GLY A 56 -12.14 -9.19 9.59
C GLY A 56 -10.88 -8.60 10.23
N ARG A 57 -10.72 -7.29 10.04
CA ARG A 57 -9.72 -6.45 10.68
C ARG A 57 -10.41 -5.29 11.38
N PRO A 58 -9.76 -4.65 12.37
CA PRO A 58 -10.22 -3.35 12.80
C PRO A 58 -10.20 -2.38 11.62
N PRO A 59 -11.09 -1.38 11.60
CA PRO A 59 -11.13 -0.39 10.52
C PRO A 59 -9.84 0.42 10.44
N VAL A 60 -9.27 0.78 11.59
CA VAL A 60 -8.02 1.52 11.67
C VAL A 60 -7.11 0.81 12.67
N LYS A 61 -5.83 0.65 12.32
CA LYS A 61 -4.78 0.21 13.25
C LYS A 61 -3.72 1.30 13.37
N LEU A 62 -3.40 1.67 14.61
CA LEU A 62 -2.40 2.67 14.94
C LEU A 62 -1.12 2.03 15.46
N GLY A 63 0.02 2.71 15.31
CA GLY A 63 1.25 2.38 16.04
C GLY A 63 1.15 2.66 17.55
N PRO A 64 2.18 2.38 18.36
CA PRO A 64 2.11 2.36 19.83
C PRO A 64 1.78 3.71 20.48
N ALA A 65 2.20 4.80 19.84
CA ALA A 65 1.91 6.17 20.26
C ALA A 65 0.90 6.85 19.32
N GLY A 66 0.16 6.06 18.54
CA GLY A 66 -0.72 6.58 17.52
C GLY A 66 -1.99 7.19 18.11
N ALA A 67 -2.44 8.31 17.54
CA ALA A 67 -3.67 8.99 17.95
C ALA A 67 -4.71 8.99 16.84
N LEU A 68 -5.99 8.83 17.21
CA LEU A 68 -7.13 9.03 16.33
C LEU A 68 -7.89 10.28 16.77
N ALA A 69 -8.20 11.17 15.83
CA ALA A 69 -9.03 12.35 16.07
C ALA A 69 -10.14 12.46 15.03
N GLY A 70 -11.28 13.06 15.39
CA GLY A 70 -12.41 13.28 14.49
C GLY A 70 -13.41 12.12 14.44
N THR A 71 -14.30 12.15 13.45
CA THR A 71 -15.41 11.19 13.33
C THR A 71 -15.49 10.56 11.94
N ALA A 72 -15.80 9.27 11.90
CA ALA A 72 -16.02 8.50 10.68
C ALA A 72 -16.96 7.32 10.97
N THR A 73 -17.51 6.71 9.93
CA THR A 73 -18.22 5.43 10.05
C THR A 73 -17.23 4.28 10.04
N PHE A 74 -17.28 3.44 11.07
CA PHE A 74 -16.37 2.33 11.27
C PHE A 74 -17.11 1.00 11.28
N THR A 75 -16.66 0.08 10.42
CA THR A 75 -17.09 -1.32 10.41
C THR A 75 -15.86 -2.23 10.38
N GLY A 76 -15.92 -3.39 11.03
CA GLY A 76 -14.79 -4.30 11.12
C GLY A 76 -14.88 -5.18 12.36
N ASN A 77 -13.80 -5.92 12.61
CA ASN A 77 -13.68 -6.78 13.78
C ASN A 77 -12.28 -6.66 14.42
N PRO A 78 -12.15 -6.04 15.62
CA PRO A 78 -13.22 -5.34 16.35
C PRO A 78 -13.71 -4.09 15.58
N GLN A 79 -14.93 -3.64 15.87
CA GLN A 79 -15.55 -2.51 15.12
C GLN A 79 -14.90 -1.15 15.42
N THR A 80 -14.08 -1.04 16.47
CA THR A 80 -13.40 0.19 16.85
C THR A 80 -11.94 0.19 16.40
N PRO A 81 -11.37 1.37 16.07
CA PRO A 81 -9.93 1.54 15.87
C PRO A 81 -9.11 0.92 17.01
N GLN A 82 -7.98 0.32 16.66
CA GLN A 82 -7.10 -0.36 17.62
C GLN A 82 -5.71 0.26 17.62
N VAL A 83 -5.09 0.34 18.79
CA VAL A 83 -3.68 0.72 18.94
C VAL A 83 -2.83 -0.55 18.96
N GLY A 84 -1.70 -0.56 18.27
CA GLY A 84 -0.74 -1.64 18.22
C GLY A 84 0.35 -1.51 19.28
N THR A 85 1.11 -2.58 19.50
CA THR A 85 2.29 -2.57 20.38
C THR A 85 3.59 -2.32 19.62
N GLU A 86 3.56 -2.43 18.30
CA GLU A 86 4.71 -2.19 17.41
C GLU A 86 4.32 -1.27 16.24
N SER A 87 5.28 -0.46 15.79
CA SER A 87 5.18 0.33 14.56
C SER A 87 5.62 -0.49 13.35
N LEU A 88 4.99 -0.25 12.21
CA LEU A 88 5.42 -0.82 10.95
C LEU A 88 6.57 0.02 10.41
N ASP A 89 7.68 -0.63 10.07
CA ASP A 89 8.79 0.00 9.38
C ASP A 89 8.41 0.20 7.90
N LEU A 90 7.80 1.35 7.62
CA LEU A 90 7.31 1.69 6.29
C LEU A 90 8.47 1.84 5.30
N VAL A 91 9.59 2.45 5.71
CA VAL A 91 10.78 2.61 4.86
C VAL A 91 11.30 1.24 4.41
N LYS A 92 11.40 0.30 5.34
CA LYS A 92 11.79 -1.08 5.00
C LYS A 92 10.75 -1.80 4.13
N ALA A 93 9.46 -1.52 4.31
CA ALA A 93 8.42 -2.05 3.42
C ALA A 93 8.56 -1.49 2.00
N LEU A 94 8.83 -0.19 1.85
CA LEU A 94 9.14 0.44 0.56
C LEU A 94 10.39 -0.19 -0.08
N ASP A 95 11.48 -0.34 0.66
CA ASP A 95 12.73 -0.91 0.14
C ASP A 95 12.58 -2.35 -0.36
N ARG A 96 11.72 -3.14 0.30
CA ARG A 96 11.41 -4.52 -0.10
C ARG A 96 10.57 -4.61 -1.36
N LEU A 97 9.68 -3.65 -1.59
CA LEU A 97 8.67 -3.71 -2.66
C LEU A 97 9.00 -2.85 -3.89
N LYS A 98 9.97 -1.92 -3.79
CA LYS A 98 10.34 -1.05 -4.91
C LYS A 98 11.05 -1.78 -6.06
N GLY A 99 11.51 -3.01 -5.85
CA GLY A 99 12.16 -3.82 -6.89
C GLY A 99 11.22 -4.04 -8.09
N GLY A 100 11.63 -3.60 -9.28
CA GLY A 100 10.82 -3.70 -10.50
C GLY A 100 9.71 -2.64 -10.65
N SER A 101 9.66 -1.67 -9.73
CA SER A 101 8.69 -0.57 -9.82
C SER A 101 9.04 0.44 -10.92
N GLN A 102 8.01 1.02 -11.52
CA GLN A 102 8.15 2.21 -12.36
C GLN A 102 8.33 3.43 -11.45
N VAL A 103 9.44 4.14 -11.64
CA VAL A 103 9.71 5.39 -10.93
C VAL A 103 8.82 6.50 -11.48
N ILE A 104 8.10 7.19 -10.59
CA ILE A 104 7.30 8.36 -10.90
C ILE A 104 8.09 9.61 -10.50
N SER A 105 8.24 10.54 -11.44
CA SER A 105 8.94 11.80 -11.26
C SER A 105 8.03 13.04 -11.22
N GLY A 106 6.72 12.87 -11.29
CA GLY A 106 5.75 13.97 -11.28
C GLY A 106 4.37 13.58 -10.75
N ASP A 107 3.48 14.56 -10.65
CA ASP A 107 2.13 14.34 -10.13
C ASP A 107 1.31 13.40 -11.01
N LEU A 108 0.40 12.66 -10.38
CA LEU A 108 -0.49 11.71 -11.02
C LEU A 108 -1.87 12.33 -11.22
N VAL A 109 -2.05 13.06 -12.32
CA VAL A 109 -3.28 13.81 -12.61
C VAL A 109 -3.94 13.31 -13.90
N GLY A 110 -5.19 12.86 -13.80
CA GLY A 110 -5.98 12.45 -14.98
C GLY A 110 -5.47 11.17 -15.64
N VAL A 111 -4.83 10.28 -14.86
CA VAL A 111 -4.18 9.07 -15.36
C VAL A 111 -4.91 7.80 -14.90
N ASN A 112 -4.83 6.76 -15.72
CA ASN A 112 -5.24 5.40 -15.37
C ASN A 112 -4.00 4.51 -15.24
N LEU A 113 -3.87 3.80 -14.12
CA LEU A 113 -2.63 3.11 -13.75
C LEU A 113 -2.91 1.64 -13.42
N GLY A 114 -2.51 0.75 -14.30
CA GLY A 114 -2.73 -0.69 -14.13
C GLY A 114 -4.19 -1.10 -14.35
N ALA A 115 -4.41 -2.41 -14.34
CA ALA A 115 -5.72 -3.03 -14.49
C ALA A 115 -5.73 -4.41 -13.81
N PRO A 116 -6.92 -4.99 -13.53
CA PRO A 116 -7.02 -6.39 -13.16
C PRO A 116 -6.28 -7.28 -14.19
N GLY A 117 -5.34 -8.09 -13.72
CA GLY A 117 -4.47 -8.94 -14.57
C GLY A 117 -3.16 -8.28 -15.04
N ASN A 118 -3.06 -6.95 -15.00
CA ASN A 118 -1.81 -6.21 -15.21
C ASN A 118 -1.68 -5.06 -14.19
N PRO A 119 -1.45 -5.38 -12.91
CA PRO A 119 -1.32 -4.38 -11.85
C PRO A 119 -0.09 -3.48 -12.05
N ALA A 120 -0.27 -2.19 -11.74
CA ALA A 120 0.84 -1.24 -11.74
C ALA A 120 1.66 -1.37 -10.45
N LEU A 121 2.99 -1.31 -10.57
CA LEU A 121 3.89 -1.21 -9.44
C LEU A 121 4.64 0.12 -9.56
N LEU A 122 4.32 1.06 -8.69
CA LEU A 122 4.72 2.45 -8.81
C LEU A 122 5.52 2.87 -7.60
N TYR A 123 6.61 3.61 -7.84
CA TYR A 123 7.43 4.18 -6.77
C TYR A 123 7.68 5.67 -7.01
N ALA A 124 7.25 6.50 -6.08
CA ALA A 124 7.55 7.92 -6.07
C ALA A 124 8.70 8.19 -5.09
N GLU A 125 9.84 8.60 -5.65
CA GLU A 125 11.00 9.01 -4.87
C GLU A 125 10.79 10.36 -4.18
N SER A 126 11.46 10.54 -3.05
CA SER A 126 11.64 11.87 -2.46
C SER A 126 12.68 12.61 -3.30
N LEU A 127 12.24 13.28 -4.37
CA LEU A 127 13.16 13.91 -5.33
C LEU A 127 14.06 14.95 -4.66
N ALA A 128 15.38 14.72 -4.72
CA ALA A 128 16.36 15.79 -4.61
C ALA A 128 16.30 16.60 -5.91
N GLY A 129 15.72 17.81 -5.90
CA GLY A 129 15.76 18.69 -7.07
C GLY A 129 14.52 19.53 -7.43
N GLY A 130 13.51 19.66 -6.55
CA GLY A 130 12.55 20.78 -6.67
C GLY A 130 11.08 20.44 -6.95
N PHE A 131 10.68 19.17 -6.96
CA PHE A 131 9.27 18.82 -6.74
C PHE A 131 9.00 18.81 -5.24
N SER A 132 7.99 19.56 -4.83
CA SER A 132 7.73 19.93 -3.44
C SER A 132 7.28 18.76 -2.57
N ARG A 133 8.19 17.91 -2.06
CA ARG A 133 8.06 16.96 -0.91
C ARG A 133 6.79 16.07 -0.83
N ARG A 134 5.93 16.10 -1.85
CA ARG A 134 4.53 15.69 -1.85
C ARG A 134 4.17 15.31 -3.28
N LEU A 135 3.73 14.08 -3.47
CA LEU A 135 3.10 13.62 -4.70
C LEU A 135 1.62 14.07 -4.68
N ALA A 136 1.14 14.76 -5.71
CA ALA A 136 -0.28 15.00 -5.88
C ALA A 136 -0.91 13.90 -6.76
N ALA A 137 -2.06 13.38 -6.32
CA ALA A 137 -2.87 12.41 -7.05
C ALA A 137 -4.29 12.96 -7.18
N GLN A 138 -4.77 13.13 -8.41
CA GLN A 138 -6.09 13.69 -8.70
C GLN A 138 -6.68 13.08 -9.96
N ASN A 139 -7.99 12.84 -9.95
CA ASN A 139 -8.73 12.27 -11.08
C ASN A 139 -8.06 11.00 -11.60
N LEU A 140 -7.82 10.07 -10.67
CA LEU A 140 -6.98 8.90 -10.89
C LEU A 140 -7.79 7.62 -10.67
N ASN A 141 -7.63 6.66 -11.58
CA ASN A 141 -8.05 5.29 -11.35
C ASN A 141 -6.81 4.38 -11.38
N GLY A 142 -6.59 3.62 -10.32
CA GLY A 142 -5.43 2.74 -10.23
C GLY A 142 -5.78 1.34 -9.73
N TYR A 143 -5.00 0.38 -10.19
CA TYR A 143 -5.00 -1.01 -9.73
C TYR A 143 -3.55 -1.45 -9.55
N GLY A 144 -3.13 -1.75 -8.32
CA GLY A 144 -1.73 -2.12 -8.08
C GLY A 144 -1.17 -1.81 -6.70
N ILE A 145 0.14 -1.60 -6.67
CA ILE A 145 0.90 -1.14 -5.50
C ILE A 145 1.49 0.24 -5.79
N LEU A 146 1.14 1.22 -4.95
CA LEU A 146 1.69 2.57 -4.96
C LEU A 146 2.59 2.76 -3.74
N LEU A 147 3.88 3.01 -3.99
CA LEU A 147 4.89 3.24 -2.97
C LEU A 147 5.33 4.71 -3.03
N VAL A 148 5.23 5.43 -1.92
CA VAL A 148 5.60 6.85 -1.83
C VAL A 148 6.59 7.07 -0.70
N ALA A 149 7.81 7.48 -1.00
CA ALA A 149 8.84 7.73 0.00
C ALA A 149 8.64 9.04 0.78
N GLY A 150 7.81 9.96 0.26
CA GLY A 150 7.47 11.24 0.88
C GLY A 150 6.02 11.31 1.34
N ASN A 151 5.40 12.48 1.16
CA ASN A 151 3.99 12.70 1.42
C ASN A 151 3.14 12.45 0.17
N LEU A 152 1.88 12.09 0.36
CA LEU A 152 0.89 11.89 -0.71
C LEU A 152 -0.30 12.80 -0.45
N ASN A 153 -0.69 13.57 -1.45
CA ASN A 153 -1.91 14.34 -1.42
C ASN A 153 -2.93 13.82 -2.44
N ILE A 154 -4.12 13.52 -1.95
CA ILE A 154 -5.20 12.94 -2.74
C ILE A 154 -6.30 13.98 -2.85
N SER A 155 -6.65 14.32 -4.09
CA SER A 155 -7.81 15.14 -4.42
C SER A 155 -8.82 14.31 -5.19
N ALA A 156 -10.09 14.40 -4.79
CA ALA A 156 -11.17 13.68 -5.44
C ALA A 156 -11.39 14.18 -6.89
N PRO A 157 -11.82 13.29 -7.81
CA PRO A 157 -12.06 11.87 -7.58
C PRO A 157 -10.77 11.05 -7.58
N PHE A 158 -10.72 10.01 -6.75
CA PHE A 158 -9.57 9.11 -6.66
C PHE A 158 -10.08 7.69 -6.43
N HIS A 159 -9.68 6.74 -7.27
CA HIS A 159 -10.02 5.33 -7.11
C HIS A 159 -8.74 4.50 -7.12
N TRP A 160 -8.54 3.69 -6.09
CA TRP A 160 -7.40 2.76 -6.03
C TRP A 160 -7.83 1.39 -5.56
N GLU A 161 -7.49 0.37 -6.33
CA GLU A 161 -7.61 -1.03 -5.95
C GLU A 161 -6.22 -1.61 -5.66
N GLY A 162 -5.99 -2.09 -4.44
CA GLY A 162 -4.71 -2.67 -4.03
C GLY A 162 -4.06 -1.93 -2.87
N LEU A 163 -2.72 -1.84 -2.88
CA LEU A 163 -1.95 -1.40 -1.73
C LEU A 163 -1.33 -0.02 -1.96
N ILE A 164 -1.48 0.88 -0.99
CA ILE A 164 -0.79 2.16 -0.96
C ILE A 164 0.08 2.19 0.29
N ILE A 165 1.39 2.44 0.13
CA ILE A 165 2.34 2.61 1.23
C ILE A 165 3.00 3.97 1.10
N VAL A 166 2.90 4.79 2.13
CA VAL A 166 3.45 6.14 2.17
C VAL A 166 4.34 6.27 3.41
N ALA A 167 5.62 6.58 3.26
CA ALA A 167 6.52 6.71 4.40
C ALA A 167 6.18 7.93 5.27
N GLY A 168 5.57 8.96 4.69
CA GLY A 168 5.15 10.18 5.37
C GLY A 168 3.64 10.27 5.56
N GLN A 169 3.12 11.48 5.33
CA GLN A 169 1.72 11.82 5.52
C GLN A 169 0.91 11.61 4.25
N VAL A 170 -0.30 11.06 4.40
CA VAL A 170 -1.35 11.03 3.39
C VAL A 170 -2.41 12.05 3.74
N THR A 171 -2.69 12.97 2.84
CA THR A 171 -3.72 14.00 3.02
C THR A 171 -4.80 13.86 1.96
N PHE A 172 -6.05 13.76 2.38
CA PHE A 172 -7.22 13.88 1.51
C PHE A 172 -7.73 15.32 1.60
N ASP A 173 -7.40 16.11 0.58
CA ASP A 173 -7.73 17.55 0.50
C ASP A 173 -9.18 17.82 0.04
N GLY A 174 -9.92 16.76 -0.30
CA GLY A 174 -11.27 16.85 -0.87
C GLY A 174 -11.26 17.09 -2.38
N GLY A 175 -12.35 17.66 -2.91
CA GLY A 175 -12.59 17.84 -4.34
C GLY A 175 -14.05 17.57 -4.70
N ILE A 176 -14.35 17.49 -6.00
CA ILE A 176 -15.68 17.11 -6.49
C ILE A 176 -15.67 15.61 -6.77
N GLY A 177 -16.58 14.88 -6.12
CA GLY A 177 -16.66 13.42 -6.20
C GLY A 177 -16.12 12.72 -4.94
N SER A 178 -15.90 11.41 -5.04
CA SER A 178 -15.44 10.59 -3.93
C SER A 178 -14.03 10.04 -4.16
N SER A 179 -13.35 9.79 -3.05
CA SER A 179 -12.09 9.07 -3.00
C SER A 179 -12.35 7.68 -2.44
N VAL A 180 -12.11 6.64 -3.23
CA VAL A 180 -12.39 5.24 -2.90
C VAL A 180 -11.09 4.43 -2.94
N ILE A 181 -10.81 3.73 -1.85
CA ILE A 181 -9.71 2.75 -1.78
C ILE A 181 -10.33 1.38 -1.49
N GLN A 182 -10.12 0.44 -2.41
CA GLN A 182 -10.46 -0.98 -2.24
C GLN A 182 -9.16 -1.76 -2.05
N GLY A 183 -8.75 -1.91 -0.80
CA GLY A 183 -7.47 -2.49 -0.44
C GLY A 183 -6.96 -1.94 0.89
N ALA A 184 -5.71 -1.51 0.94
CA ALA A 184 -5.11 -1.02 2.18
C ALA A 184 -4.22 0.21 1.96
N LEU A 185 -4.27 1.12 2.94
CA LEU A 185 -3.46 2.33 3.03
C LEU A 185 -2.58 2.24 4.29
N LEU A 186 -1.27 2.25 4.11
CA LEU A 186 -0.30 2.25 5.20
C LEU A 186 0.50 3.56 5.14
N ALA A 187 0.46 4.36 6.21
CA ALA A 187 1.15 5.65 6.26
C ALA A 187 1.80 5.92 7.63
N ASP A 188 2.62 6.96 7.72
CA ASP A 188 3.01 7.47 9.05
C ASP A 188 1.84 8.25 9.66
N GLN A 189 1.21 9.09 8.86
CA GLN A 189 0.04 9.89 9.22
C GLN A 189 -1.02 9.86 8.11
N VAL A 190 -2.29 9.86 8.49
CA VAL A 190 -3.42 10.01 7.56
C VAL A 190 -4.30 11.16 8.02
N GLN A 191 -4.57 12.11 7.13
CA GLN A 191 -5.45 13.25 7.39
C GLN A 191 -6.54 13.30 6.33
N ILE A 192 -7.80 13.25 6.77
CA ILE A 192 -8.97 13.43 5.93
C ILE A 192 -9.57 14.78 6.29
N LEU A 193 -9.27 15.79 5.48
CA LEU A 193 -9.64 17.17 5.76
C LEU A 193 -11.01 17.51 5.19
N ASN A 194 -11.34 16.97 4.01
CA ASN A 194 -12.60 17.22 3.34
C ASN A 194 -12.92 16.13 2.30
N GLY A 195 -14.18 16.08 1.85
CA GLY A 195 -14.65 15.18 0.79
C GLY A 195 -15.25 13.86 1.28
N GLU A 196 -15.77 13.08 0.35
CA GLU A 196 -16.29 11.73 0.62
C GLU A 196 -15.15 10.71 0.45
N VAL A 197 -14.72 10.09 1.55
CA VAL A 197 -13.65 9.08 1.52
C VAL A 197 -14.18 7.73 1.98
N LYS A 198 -14.03 6.71 1.13
CA LYS A 198 -14.43 5.34 1.43
C LYS A 198 -13.22 4.42 1.32
N MET A 199 -12.93 3.71 2.40
CA MET A 199 -11.86 2.72 2.42
C MET A 199 -12.44 1.37 2.81
N THR A 200 -12.28 0.38 1.94
CA THR A 200 -12.76 -0.98 2.17
C THR A 200 -11.59 -1.93 2.03
N LEU A 201 -11.38 -2.78 3.03
CA LEU A 201 -10.38 -3.83 2.92
C LEU A 201 -10.77 -4.78 1.78
N ASP A 202 -9.91 -4.88 0.79
CA ASP A 202 -10.04 -5.84 -0.30
C ASP A 202 -8.68 -6.49 -0.55
N THR A 203 -8.51 -7.73 -0.11
CA THR A 203 -7.23 -8.44 -0.21
C THR A 203 -6.96 -9.03 -1.59
N CYS A 204 -7.98 -9.19 -2.44
CA CYS A 204 -7.85 -9.72 -3.80
C CYS A 204 -6.90 -8.88 -4.67
N PRO A 205 -7.10 -7.55 -4.82
CA PRO A 205 -6.21 -6.73 -5.63
C PRO A 205 -4.81 -6.62 -5.03
N ILE A 206 -4.67 -6.66 -3.70
CA ILE A 206 -3.37 -6.68 -3.03
C ILE A 206 -2.62 -7.97 -3.37
N ALA A 207 -3.28 -9.13 -3.22
CA ALA A 207 -2.69 -10.43 -3.51
C ALA A 207 -2.34 -10.59 -5.01
N ALA A 208 -3.19 -10.10 -5.90
CA ALA A 208 -2.91 -10.08 -7.34
C ALA A 208 -1.69 -9.23 -7.67
N SER A 209 -1.54 -8.07 -7.04
CA SER A 209 -0.43 -7.15 -7.28
C SER A 209 0.89 -7.64 -6.68
N LEU A 210 0.87 -8.28 -5.51
CA LEU A 210 2.07 -8.89 -4.93
C LEU A 210 2.61 -10.05 -5.79
N ARG A 211 1.74 -10.70 -6.59
CA ARG A 211 2.14 -11.80 -7.47
C ARG A 211 2.90 -11.37 -8.74
N VAL A 212 2.92 -10.08 -9.08
CA VAL A 212 3.71 -9.61 -10.23
C VAL A 212 5.07 -9.06 -9.83
N LEU A 213 5.35 -8.96 -8.52
CA LEU A 213 6.64 -8.51 -8.03
C LEU A 213 7.75 -9.46 -8.48
N PRO A 214 8.94 -8.95 -8.80
CA PRO A 214 10.09 -9.79 -9.08
C PRO A 214 10.33 -10.78 -7.93
N VAL A 215 10.60 -12.02 -8.28
CA VAL A 215 10.98 -13.04 -7.29
C VAL A 215 12.27 -12.64 -6.59
N ALA A 216 12.33 -12.85 -5.27
CA ALA A 216 13.56 -12.80 -4.51
C ALA A 216 14.11 -14.21 -4.33
N THR A 217 15.43 -14.37 -4.44
CA THR A 217 16.13 -15.59 -4.08
C THR A 217 16.11 -15.76 -2.57
N LEU A 218 15.52 -16.86 -2.09
CA LEU A 218 15.49 -17.23 -0.68
C LEU A 218 16.73 -18.01 -0.27
N SER A 219 17.11 -18.96 -1.11
CA SER A 219 18.28 -19.80 -0.93
C SER A 219 18.81 -20.22 -2.29
N TRP A 220 20.12 -20.44 -2.38
CA TRP A 220 20.72 -21.14 -3.51
C TRP A 220 21.64 -22.21 -2.96
N GLN A 221 21.62 -23.37 -3.60
CA GLN A 221 22.53 -24.47 -3.29
C GLN A 221 22.99 -25.12 -4.60
N GLN A 222 24.26 -25.51 -4.60
CA GLN A 222 24.84 -26.33 -5.64
C GLN A 222 24.67 -27.80 -5.24
N LEU A 223 24.08 -28.57 -6.13
CA LEU A 223 23.86 -30.00 -6.00
C LEU A 223 24.76 -30.69 -7.02
N LEU A 224 25.86 -31.25 -6.49
CA LEU A 224 27.00 -31.83 -7.22
C LEU A 224 27.74 -30.85 -8.15
#